data_AF-A0A0S1AXW4-F1
#
_entry.id   AF-A0A0S1AXW4-F1
#
_cell.length_a   1.000
_cell.length_b   1.000
_cell.length_c   1.000
_cell.angle_alpha   90.00
_cell.angle_beta   90.00
_cell.angle_gamma   90.00
#
_symmetry.space_group_name_H-M   'P 1'
#
loop_
_entity.id
_entity.type
_entity.pdbx_description
1 polymer ?
#
loop_
_entity_poly.entity_id
_entity_poly.type
_entity_poly.pdbx_seq_one_letter_code
_entity_poly.pdbx_strand_id
1 'polypeptide(L)' 'MRQFVAGHRFDGFTRHVTKIGRMQFIAIHVPTRPDARRGSIGDVDRLRDGIAERLDARSGRSWLTIDFTSEPAWT' A
#
# COMPACT_ATOMS: atom_id res chain seq x y z
N MET A 1 2.57 -9.92 1.16
CA MET A 1 3.00 -8.54 1.48
C MET A 1 4.38 -8.43 2.12
N ARG A 2 4.74 -9.18 3.17
CA ARG A 2 6.05 -9.05 3.85
C ARG A 2 7.27 -9.12 2.90
N GLN A 3 7.31 -10.10 1.99
CA GLN A 3 8.39 -10.21 0.99
C GLN A 3 8.40 -9.03 -0.01
N PHE A 4 7.24 -8.49 -0.36
CA PHE A 4 7.12 -7.33 -1.25
C PHE A 4 7.71 -6.07 -0.60
N VAL A 5 7.39 -5.85 0.68
CA VAL A 5 7.90 -4.73 1.48
C VAL A 5 9.42 -4.81 1.62
N ALA A 6 9.95 -5.98 1.96
CA ALA A 6 11.39 -6.19 2.06
C ALA A 6 12.10 -5.99 0.71
N GLY A 7 11.56 -6.54 -0.39
CA GLY A 7 12.13 -6.41 -1.73
C GLY A 7 12.18 -4.98 -2.25
N HIS A 8 11.25 -4.13 -1.83
CA HIS A 8 11.19 -2.71 -2.22
C HIS A 8 11.83 -1.76 -1.19
N ARG A 9 12.49 -2.30 -0.16
CA ARG A 9 13.17 -1.53 0.90
C ARG A 9 12.24 -0.54 1.62
N PHE A 10 11.03 -0.99 1.92
CA PHE A 10 10.13 -0.26 2.82
C PHE A 10 10.38 -0.70 4.26
N ASP A 11 10.17 0.21 5.22
CA ASP A 11 10.44 -0.07 6.63
C ASP A 11 9.35 -0.96 7.25
N GLY A 12 8.20 -1.07 6.59
CA GLY A 12 7.08 -1.88 7.02
C GLY A 12 5.83 -1.60 6.20
N PHE A 13 4.69 -2.02 6.75
CA PHE A 13 3.38 -1.54 6.32
C PHE A 13 2.37 -1.75 7.47
N THR A 14 1.39 -0.86 7.57
CA THR A 14 0.17 -1.13 8.33
C THR A 14 -1.02 -1.27 7.40
N ARG A 15 -2.00 -2.04 7.85
CA ARG A 15 -3.19 -2.39 7.08
C ARG A 15 -4.41 -2.18 7.94
N HIS A 16 -5.29 -1.31 7.49
CA HIS A 16 -6.61 -1.13 8.05
C HIS A 16 -7.66 -1.65 7.06
N VAL A 17 -8.61 -2.44 7.56
CA VAL A 17 -9.72 -2.95 6.75
C VAL A 17 -11.02 -2.66 7.46
N THR A 18 -11.87 -1.89 6.80
CA THR A 18 -13.24 -1.64 7.23
C THR A 18 -14.20 -2.20 6.20
N LYS A 19 -15.25 -2.89 6.65
CA LYS A 19 -16.29 -3.43 5.77
C LYS A 19 -17.58 -2.63 5.94
N ILE A 20 -18.10 -2.11 4.83
CA ILE A 20 -19.40 -1.42 4.79
C ILE A 20 -20.27 -2.12 3.77
N GLY A 21 -21.32 -2.79 4.23
CA GLY A 21 -22.17 -3.65 3.41
C GLY A 21 -21.35 -4.72 2.68
N ARG A 22 -21.36 -4.68 1.34
CA ARG A 22 -20.63 -5.60 0.46
C ARG A 22 -19.24 -5.09 0.05
N MET A 23 -18.87 -3.87 0.44
CA MET A 23 -17.62 -3.21 0.09
C MET A 23 -16.58 -3.37 1.21
N GLN A 24 -15.32 -3.58 0.84
CA GLN A 24 -14.17 -3.54 1.73
C GLN A 24 -13.35 -2.27 1.43
N PHE A 25 -13.09 -1.48 2.45
CA PHE A 25 -12.19 -0.33 2.40
C PHE A 25 -10.87 -0.75 3.01
N ILE A 26 -9.83 -0.79 2.18
CA ILE A 26 -8.51 -1.25 2.55
C ILE A 26 -7.58 -0.05 2.47
N ALA A 27 -7.07 0.38 3.62
CA ALA A 27 -6.01 1.39 3.69
C ALA A 27 -4.69 0.71 4.02
N ILE A 28 -3.65 1.03 3.25
CA ILE A 28 -2.29 0.54 3.46
C ILE A 28 -1.37 1.74 3.61
N HIS A 29 -0.75 1.86 4.79
CA HIS A 29 0.28 2.85 5.05
C HIS A 29 1.63 2.19 4.89
N VAL A 30 2.47 2.72 4.00
CA VAL A 30 3.81 2.20 3.74
C VAL A 30 4.83 3.23 4.24
N PRO A 31 5.41 3.05 5.45
CA PRO A 31 6.48 3.89 5.93
C PRO A 31 7.72 3.73 5.05
N THR A 32 8.35 4.85 4.77
CA THR A 32 9.52 5.00 3.91
C THR A 32 10.54 5.91 4.55
N ARG A 33 11.80 5.77 4.16
CA ARG A 33 12.85 6.72 4.57
C ARG A 33 12.57 8.11 3.97
N PRO A 34 12.87 9.21 4.67
CA PRO A 34 12.66 10.57 4.16
C PRO A 34 13.37 10.88 2.83
N ASP A 35 14.47 10.18 2.54
CA ASP A 35 15.25 10.31 1.32
C ASP A 35 14.84 9.33 0.20
N ALA A 36 13.79 8.53 0.42
CA ALA A 36 13.35 7.53 -0.52
C ALA A 36 12.81 8.16 -1.82
N ARG A 37 13.37 7.73 -2.95
CA ARG A 37 12.88 8.09 -4.29
C ARG A 37 12.06 6.94 -4.87
N ARG A 38 10.91 7.25 -5.48
CA ARG A 38 9.98 6.27 -6.07
C ARG A 38 9.91 6.31 -7.60
N GLY A 39 10.91 6.91 -8.24
CA GLY A 39 11.02 6.95 -9.69
C GLY A 39 9.90 7.76 -10.34
N SER A 40 9.40 7.27 -11.47
CA SER A 40 8.28 7.82 -12.22
C SER A 40 6.93 7.44 -11.61
N ILE A 41 5.85 8.09 -12.03
CA ILE A 41 4.48 7.68 -11.66
C ILE A 41 4.20 6.23 -12.08
N GLY A 42 4.72 5.78 -13.23
CA GLY A 42 4.58 4.39 -13.66
C GLY A 42 5.29 3.37 -12.75
N ASP A 43 6.36 3.78 -12.06
CA ASP A 43 6.98 2.97 -11.01
C ASP A 43 6.06 2.85 -9.79
N VAL A 44 5.43 3.95 -9.40
CA VAL A 44 4.43 3.98 -8.31
C VAL A 44 3.19 3.15 -8.66
N ASP A 45 2.72 3.20 -9.90
CA ASP A 45 1.60 2.39 -10.36
C ASP A 45 1.92 0.89 -10.30
N ARG A 46 3.14 0.48 -10.69
CA ARG A 46 3.60 -0.90 -10.55
C ARG A 46 3.65 -1.35 -9.09
N LEU A 47 4.03 -0.46 -8.18
CA LEU A 47 3.96 -0.74 -6.73
C LEU A 47 2.50 -0.95 -6.29
N ARG A 48 1.61 -0.03 -6.68
CA ARG A 48 0.18 -0.09 -6.36
C ARG A 48 -0.43 -1.40 -6.85
N ASP A 49 -0.16 -1.77 -8.09
CA ASP A 49 -0.69 -2.99 -8.70
C ASP A 49 -0.16 -4.26 -8.03
N GLY A 50 1.13 -4.29 -7.68
CA GLY A 50 1.72 -5.41 -6.94
C GLY A 50 1.15 -5.58 -5.53
N ILE A 51 0.76 -4.48 -4.87
CA ILE A 51 0.07 -4.51 -3.58
C ILE A 51 -1.38 -4.97 -3.77
N ALA A 52 -2.09 -4.40 -4.75
CA ALA A 52 -3.49 -4.74 -5.04
C ALA A 52 -3.69 -6.22 -5.34
N GLU A 53 -2.81 -6.81 -6.16
CA GLU A 53 -2.80 -8.24 -6.47
C GLU A 53 -2.63 -9.11 -5.20
N ARG A 54 -1.67 -8.75 -4.34
CA ARG A 54 -1.40 -9.50 -3.10
C ARG A 54 -2.49 -9.39 -2.05
N LEU A 55 -3.36 -8.39 -2.16
CA LEU A 55 -4.48 -8.15 -1.26
C LEU A 55 -5.82 -8.61 -1.85
N ASP A 56 -5.82 -9.17 -3.07
CA ASP A 56 -7.04 -9.45 -3.85
C ASP A 56 -7.98 -8.23 -3.96
N ALA A 57 -7.38 -7.04 -3.97
CA ALA A 57 -8.09 -5.77 -3.87
C ALA A 57 -8.47 -5.19 -5.24
N ARG A 58 -8.30 -5.98 -6.32
CA ARG A 58 -8.81 -5.65 -7.66
C ARG A 58 -10.28 -6.05 -7.84
N SER A 59 -10.86 -6.76 -6.88
CA SER A 59 -12.27 -7.10 -6.91
C SER A 59 -13.13 -5.83 -6.94
N GLY A 60 -14.25 -5.84 -7.68
CA GLY A 60 -15.21 -4.72 -7.68
C GLY A 60 -15.92 -4.47 -6.33
N ARG A 61 -15.50 -5.17 -5.28
CA ARG A 61 -15.98 -5.06 -3.90
C ARG A 61 -14.91 -4.52 -2.96
N SER A 62 -13.81 -3.99 -3.50
CA SER A 62 -12.71 -3.42 -2.74
C SER A 62 -12.45 -1.99 -3.18
N TRP A 63 -12.29 -1.10 -2.20
CA TRP A 63 -11.73 0.23 -2.36
C TRP A 63 -10.36 0.23 -1.69
N LEU A 64 -9.30 0.41 -2.47
CA LEU A 64 -7.92 0.37 -1.99
C LEU A 64 -7.29 1.76 -2.02
N THR A 65 -6.82 2.22 -0.86
CA THR A 65 -5.96 3.40 -0.74
C THR A 65 -4.59 2.95 -0.25
N ILE A 66 -3.54 3.45 -0.89
CA ILE A 66 -2.15 3.21 -0.48
C ILE A 66 -1.47 4.57 -0.40
N ASP A 67 -0.87 4.85 0.74
CA ASP A 67 0.01 6.00 0.92
C ASP A 67 1.43 5.53 1.26
N PHE A 68 2.37 6.29 0.74
CA PHE A 68 3.78 6.17 1.07
C PHE A 68 4.14 7.42 1.87
N THR A 69 4.62 7.23 3.09
CA THR A 69 4.88 8.33 4.03
C THR A 69 6.24 8.16 4.68
N SER A 70 6.91 9.25 5.00
CA SER A 70 8.09 9.24 5.87
C SER A 70 7.79 9.70 7.29
N GLU A 71 6.51 9.98 7.58
CA GLU A 71 6.07 10.52 8.86
C GLU A 71 5.47 9.41 9.73
N PRO A 72 6.11 9.06 10.88
CA PRO A 72 5.68 7.94 11.72
C PRO A 72 4.25 8.05 12.26
N ALA A 73 3.70 9.26 12.36
CA ALA A 73 2.34 9.50 12.86
C ALA A 73 1.24 8.87 11.99
N TRP A 74 1.56 8.50 10.74
CA TRP A 74 0.66 7.87 9.80
C TRP A 74 0.75 6.33 9.79
N THR A 75 1.46 5.73 10.74
CA THR A 75 1.72 4.28 10.78
C THR A 75 0.90 3.57 11.84
#